data_AF-A0AAV2P5C1-F1
#
_entry.id   AF-A0AAV2P5C1-F1
#
_cell.length_a   1.000
_cell.length_b   1.000
_cell.length_c   1.000
_cell.angle_alpha   90.00
_cell.angle_beta   90.00
_cell.angle_gamma   90.00
#
_symmetry.space_group_name_H-M   'P 1'
#
loop_
_entity.id
_entity.type
_entity.pdbx_description
1 polymer ?
#
loop_
_entity_poly.entity_id
_entity_poly.type
_entity_poly.pdbx_seq_one_letter_code
_entity_poly.pdbx_strand_id
1 'polypeptide(L)'
;MSNVILERVYNCSAWVLKLNITLLLRLNQSELRYFIEDELNRSNRSDILREQLTDCIFVNQERPFDLPWWQKLFWSLIFAVILLVATGGNIIVMWIVLGKKINCANVMRHIREISVWLVSCTFL
;
A
#
# COMPACT_ATOMS: atom_id res chain seq x y z
N MET A 1 -15.06 14.39 18.76
CA MET A 1 -14.02 13.96 17.80
C MET A 1 -12.77 14.85 17.84
N SER A 2 -12.88 16.18 18.01
CA SER A 2 -11.74 17.11 18.08
C SER A 2 -10.75 16.83 19.23
N ASN A 3 -11.25 16.45 20.41
CA ASN A 3 -10.40 16.19 21.58
C ASN A 3 -9.42 15.01 21.39
N VAL A 4 -9.82 13.98 20.65
CA VAL A 4 -8.99 12.78 20.41
C VAL A 4 -7.81 13.08 19.49
N ILE A 5 -8.05 13.86 18.44
CA ILE A 5 -6.97 14.30 17.53
C ILE A 5 -6.01 15.22 18.27
N LEU A 6 -6.54 16.11 19.10
CA LEU A 6 -5.74 17.05 19.88
C LEU A 6 -4.83 16.32 20.89
N GLU A 7 -5.37 15.35 21.64
CA GLU A 7 -4.61 14.52 22.56
C GLU A 7 -3.49 13.73 21.86
N ARG A 8 -3.76 13.22 20.65
CA ARG A 8 -2.75 12.52 19.84
C ARG A 8 -1.63 13.46 19.40
N VAL A 9 -1.96 14.67 18.95
CA VAL A 9 -0.96 15.67 18.55
C VAL A 9 -0.06 16.02 19.75
N TYR A 10 -0.63 16.17 20.95
CA TYR A 10 0.14 16.42 22.17
C TYR A 10 1.05 15.24 22.54
N ASN A 11 0.55 13.99 22.50
CA ASN A 11 1.34 12.82 22.87
C ASN A 11 2.47 12.53 21.86
N CYS A 12 2.17 12.69 20.56
CA CYS A 12 3.16 12.53 19.50
C CYS A 12 4.23 13.62 19.53
N SER A 13 3.85 14.88 19.69
CA SER A 13 4.83 15.97 19.81
C SER A 13 5.69 15.83 21.06
N ALA A 14 5.14 15.38 22.19
CA ALA A 14 5.92 15.10 23.40
C ALA A 14 6.96 14.01 23.16
N TRP A 15 6.57 12.92 22.48
CA TRP A 15 7.45 11.79 22.20
C TRP A 15 8.55 12.13 21.17
N VAL A 16 8.16 12.74 20.03
CA VAL A 16 9.09 13.08 18.93
C VAL A 16 10.07 14.18 19.32
N LEU A 17 9.60 15.23 20.01
CA LEU A 17 10.46 16.35 20.43
C LEU A 17 11.09 16.12 21.81
N LYS A 18 10.87 14.95 22.45
CA LYS A 18 11.31 14.64 23.83
C LYS A 18 10.92 15.72 24.86
N LEU A 19 9.79 16.39 24.63
CA LEU A 19 9.26 17.40 25.52
C LEU A 19 8.45 16.75 26.64
N ASN A 20 8.40 17.41 27.79
CA ASN A 20 7.56 16.94 28.88
C ASN A 20 6.07 17.19 28.54
N ILE A 21 5.25 16.14 28.63
CA ILE A 21 3.82 16.17 28.30
C ILE A 21 3.07 17.27 29.08
N THR A 22 3.51 17.54 30.31
CA THR A 22 2.93 18.57 31.19
C THR A 22 3.13 20.00 30.71
N LEU A 23 4.21 20.29 29.97
CA LEU A 23 4.41 21.61 29.34
C LEU A 23 3.54 21.75 28.10
N LEU A 24 3.43 20.68 27.32
CA LEU A 24 2.60 20.60 26.12
C LEU A 24 1.12 20.83 26.43
N LEU A 25 0.61 20.21 27.49
CA LEU A 25 -0.79 20.32 27.89
C LEU A 25 -1.18 21.70 28.46
N ARG A 26 -0.19 22.51 28.88
CA ARG A 26 -0.36 23.89 29.36
C ARG A 26 -0.41 24.93 28.23
N LEU A 27 0.06 24.57 27.03
CA LEU A 27 0.18 25.49 25.88
C LEU A 27 -1.12 25.58 25.09
N ASN A 28 -1.47 26.79 24.65
CA ASN A 28 -2.59 26.99 23.72
C ASN A 28 -2.22 26.53 22.29
N GLN A 29 -3.20 26.32 21.42
CA GLN A 29 -2.98 25.79 20.06
C GLN A 29 -2.01 26.65 19.21
N SER A 30 -2.08 27.97 19.36
CA SER A 30 -1.19 28.91 18.66
C SER A 30 0.25 28.85 19.18
N GLU A 31 0.44 28.77 20.49
CA GLU A 31 1.76 28.67 21.12
C GLU A 31 2.43 27.34 20.81
N LEU A 32 1.65 26.26 20.79
CA LEU A 32 2.11 24.94 20.39
C LEU A 32 2.72 24.95 18.99
N ARG A 33 2.00 25.54 18.01
CA ARG A 33 2.48 25.61 16.63
C ARG A 33 3.78 26.39 16.53
N TYR A 34 3.88 27.52 17.22
CA TYR A 34 5.10 28.31 17.26
C TYR A 34 6.28 27.51 17.82
N PHE A 35 6.08 26.80 18.93
CA PHE A 35 7.14 25.99 19.55
C PHE A 35 7.60 24.83 18.66
N ILE A 36 6.66 24.13 18.02
CA ILE A 36 6.99 23.05 17.07
C ILE A 36 7.79 23.61 15.89
N GLU A 37 7.36 24.72 15.32
CA GLU A 37 8.04 25.35 14.17
C GLU A 37 9.45 25.83 14.53
N ASP A 38 9.61 26.44 15.72
CA ASP A 38 10.90 26.90 16.21
C ASP A 38 11.90 25.75 16.39
N GLU A 39 11.49 24.66 17.05
CA GLU A 39 12.34 23.50 17.25
C GLU A 39 12.69 22.80 15.94
N LEU A 40 11.73 22.78 15.00
CA LEU A 40 11.92 22.19 13.69
C LEU A 40 12.89 23.00 12.84
N ASN A 41 12.78 24.33 12.86
CA ASN A 41 13.68 25.24 12.15
C ASN A 41 15.07 25.28 12.78
N ARG A 42 15.16 25.07 14.11
CA ARG A 42 16.42 24.96 14.85
C ARG A 42 17.15 23.64 14.55
N SER A 43 16.41 22.58 14.20
CA SER A 43 16.98 21.27 13.90
C SER A 43 17.56 21.20 12.50
N ASN A 44 18.82 20.76 12.39
CA ASN A 44 19.50 20.53 11.10
C ASN A 44 18.92 19.33 10.31
N ARG A 45 17.99 18.57 10.92
CA ARG A 45 17.28 17.42 10.32
C ARG A 45 15.76 17.60 10.40
N SER A 46 15.30 18.83 10.18
CA SER A 46 13.88 19.20 10.15
C SER A 46 13.02 18.25 9.33
N ASP A 47 13.53 17.76 8.20
CA ASP A 47 12.78 16.91 7.27
C ASP A 47 12.46 15.53 7.86
N ILE A 48 13.46 14.89 8.48
CA ILE A 48 13.28 13.60 9.17
C ILE A 48 12.35 13.75 10.37
N LEU A 49 12.46 14.88 11.07
CA LEU A 49 11.64 15.18 12.26
C LEU A 49 10.17 15.46 11.85
N ARG A 50 9.95 16.13 10.71
CA ARG A 50 8.64 16.31 10.08
C ARG A 50 8.01 14.97 9.71
N GLU A 51 8.80 14.08 9.11
CA GLU A 51 8.35 12.75 8.70
C GLU A 51 7.92 11.93 9.91
N GLN A 52 8.75 11.88 10.97
CA GLN A 52 8.43 11.20 12.22
C GLN A 52 7.17 11.77 12.91
N LEU A 53 7.02 13.09 12.93
CA LEU A 53 5.84 13.74 13.52
C LEU A 53 4.57 13.41 12.72
N THR A 54 4.68 13.38 11.39
CA THR A 54 3.58 13.03 10.49
C THR A 54 3.19 11.57 10.70
N ASP A 55 4.15 10.65 10.65
CA ASP A 55 3.92 9.23 10.88
C ASP A 55 3.27 8.97 12.24
N CYS A 56 3.71 9.62 13.32
CA CYS A 56 3.10 9.45 14.63
C CYS A 56 1.63 9.93 14.68
N ILE A 57 1.32 11.10 14.11
CA ILE A 57 -0.05 11.64 14.09
C ILE A 57 -0.99 10.75 13.27
N PHE A 58 -0.49 10.22 12.15
CA PHE A 58 -1.26 9.43 11.20
C PHE A 58 -1.24 7.91 11.47
N VAL A 59 -0.33 7.38 12.32
CA VAL A 59 -0.20 5.94 12.61
C VAL A 59 -1.49 5.31 13.15
N ASN A 60 -2.26 6.07 13.93
CA ASN A 60 -3.54 5.64 14.48
C ASN A 60 -4.73 6.23 13.72
N GLN A 61 -4.50 6.81 12.54
CA GLN A 61 -5.56 6.87 11.53
C GLN A 61 -5.62 5.45 10.97
N GLU A 62 -6.15 4.50 11.77
CA GLU A 62 -6.76 3.31 11.22
C GLU A 62 -7.63 3.83 10.09
N ARG A 63 -7.28 3.52 8.84
CA ARG A 63 -8.09 3.92 7.72
C ARG A 63 -9.43 3.27 8.04
N PRO A 64 -10.50 4.04 8.32
CA PRO A 64 -11.77 3.44 8.77
C PRO A 64 -12.43 2.58 7.68
N PHE A 65 -11.74 2.39 6.55
CA PHE A 65 -12.06 1.56 5.41
C PHE A 65 -10.82 0.77 4.95
N ASP A 66 -10.05 0.16 5.86
CA ASP A 66 -9.27 -1.01 5.49
C ASP A 66 -10.28 -2.11 5.16
N LEU A 67 -10.63 -2.18 3.87
CA LEU A 67 -11.49 -3.21 3.29
C LEU A 67 -11.07 -4.55 3.88
N PRO A 68 -11.99 -5.33 4.50
CA PRO A 68 -11.64 -6.55 5.20
C PRO A 68 -10.76 -7.39 4.29
N TRP A 69 -9.64 -7.89 4.82
CA TRP A 69 -8.65 -8.65 4.03
C TRP A 69 -9.29 -9.78 3.20
N TRP A 70 -10.39 -10.35 3.71
CA TRP A 70 -11.27 -11.26 3.01
C TRP A 70 -11.78 -10.73 1.66
N GLN A 71 -12.27 -9.49 1.57
CA GLN A 71 -12.69 -8.90 0.28
C GLN A 71 -11.54 -8.82 -0.70
N LYS A 72 -10.33 -8.47 -0.24
CA LYS A 72 -9.14 -8.43 -1.10
C LYS A 72 -8.80 -9.82 -1.66
N LEU A 73 -8.98 -10.87 -0.86
CA LEU A 73 -8.79 -12.25 -1.32
C LEU A 73 -9.88 -12.73 -2.28
N PHE A 74 -11.14 -12.35 -2.08
CA PHE A 74 -12.21 -12.72 -3.01
C PHE A 74 -11.96 -12.19 -4.42
N TRP A 75 -11.57 -10.93 -4.56
CA TRP A 75 -11.25 -10.35 -5.87
C TRP A 75 -10.02 -11.01 -6.51
N SER A 76 -8.99 -11.31 -5.72
CA SER A 76 -7.79 -12.01 -6.20
C SER A 76 -8.10 -13.44 -6.68
N LEU A 77 -8.95 -14.16 -5.95
CA LEU A 77 -9.32 -15.53 -6.29
C LEU A 77 -10.17 -15.57 -7.56
N ILE A 78 -11.13 -14.66 -7.71
CA ILE A 78 -11.94 -14.54 -8.94
C ILE A 78 -11.04 -14.25 -10.15
N PHE A 79 -10.09 -13.32 -10.01
CA PHE A 79 -9.14 -13.01 -11.07
C PHE A 79 -8.27 -14.21 -11.45
N ALA A 80 -7.77 -14.96 -10.46
CA ALA A 80 -6.96 -16.16 -10.68
C ALA A 80 -7.74 -17.25 -11.44
N VAL A 81 -9.02 -17.46 -11.12
CA VAL A 81 -9.86 -18.45 -11.81
C VAL A 81 -10.10 -18.06 -13.27
N ILE A 82 -10.39 -16.79 -13.54
CA ILE A 82 -10.59 -16.28 -14.90
C ILE A 82 -9.32 -16.51 -15.74
N LEU A 83 -8.14 -16.26 -15.18
CA LEU A 83 -6.86 -16.50 -15.85
C LEU A 83 -6.59 -17.98 -16.09
N LEU A 84 -6.92 -18.85 -15.14
CA LEU A 84 -6.72 -20.30 -15.27
C LEU A 84 -7.60 -20.87 -16.38
N VAL A 85 -8.87 -20.46 -16.45
CA VAL A 85 -9.78 -20.89 -17.52
C VAL A 85 -9.32 -20.36 -18.88
N ALA A 86 -8.92 -19.09 -18.96
CA ALA A 86 -8.46 -18.46 -20.20
C ALA A 86 -7.18 -19.13 -20.74
N THR A 87 -6.24 -19.50 -19.87
CA THR A 87 -4.99 -20.19 -20.28
C THR A 87 -5.22 -21.68 -20.50
N GLY A 88 -5.94 -22.35 -19.61
CA GLY A 88 -6.22 -23.77 -19.65
C GLY A 88 -6.99 -24.21 -20.88
N GLY A 89 -8.02 -23.46 -21.29
CA GLY A 89 -8.81 -23.78 -22.49
C GLY A 89 -7.95 -23.79 -23.77
N ASN A 90 -7.01 -22.86 -23.87
CA ASN A 90 -6.07 -22.77 -24.99
C ASN A 90 -5.04 -23.91 -24.96
N ILE A 91 -4.57 -24.31 -23.77
CA ILE A 91 -3.61 -25.39 -23.59
C ILE A 91 -4.23 -26.76 -23.89
N ILE A 92 -5.46 -27.01 -23.45
CA ILE A 92 -6.13 -28.31 -23.58
C ILE A 92 -6.53 -28.59 -25.04
N VAL A 93 -7.05 -27.59 -25.75
CA VAL A 93 -7.38 -27.72 -27.19
C VAL A 93 -6.11 -28.01 -27.99
N MET A 94 -5.01 -27.33 -27.67
CA MET A 94 -3.72 -27.56 -28.32
C MET A 94 -3.19 -28.97 -28.03
N TRP A 95 -3.31 -29.46 -26.79
CA TRP A 95 -2.92 -30.82 -26.38
C TRP A 95 -3.65 -31.92 -27.17
N ILE A 96 -4.95 -31.75 -27.40
CA ILE A 96 -5.77 -32.72 -28.16
C ILE A 96 -5.41 -32.69 -29.66
N VAL A 97 -5.16 -31.50 -30.22
CA VAL A 97 -4.85 -31.32 -31.64
C VAL A 97 -3.43 -31.81 -32.00
N LEU A 98 -2.46 -31.63 -31.10
CA LEU A 98 -1.07 -32.08 -31.30
C LEU A 98 -0.89 -33.60 -31.26
N GLY A 99 -1.75 -34.32 -30.54
CA GLY A 99 -1.69 -35.78 -30.43
C GLY A 99 -1.85 -36.52 -31.76
N LYS A 100 -2.22 -35.85 -32.86
CA LYS A 100 -2.59 -36.48 -34.14
C LYS A 100 -1.60 -36.26 -35.30
N LYS A 101 -0.67 -35.30 -35.26
CA LYS A 101 0.50 -35.17 -36.19
C LYS A 101 1.35 -33.95 -35.85
N ILE A 102 2.67 -34.15 -35.75
CA ILE A 102 3.65 -33.13 -35.34
C ILE A 102 3.90 -32.14 -36.50
N ASN A 103 3.47 -30.88 -36.31
CA ASN A 103 3.93 -29.74 -37.11
C ASN A 103 4.57 -28.71 -36.18
N CYS A 104 5.90 -28.70 -36.13
CA CYS A 104 6.72 -27.99 -35.16
C CYS A 104 6.53 -26.44 -35.19
N ALA A 105 6.04 -25.89 -36.31
CA ALA A 105 5.80 -24.44 -36.45
C ALA A 105 4.57 -23.91 -35.69
N ASN A 106 3.55 -24.75 -35.42
CA ASN A 106 2.34 -24.30 -34.71
C ASN A 106 2.53 -24.24 -33.19
N VAL A 107 3.41 -25.07 -32.63
CA VAL A 107 3.79 -25.04 -31.21
C VAL A 107 4.55 -23.75 -30.87
N MET A 108 5.45 -23.33 -31.77
CA MET A 108 6.29 -22.14 -31.55
C MET A 108 5.50 -20.81 -31.60
N ARG A 109 4.32 -20.80 -32.21
CA ARG A 109 3.42 -19.63 -32.24
C ARG A 109 2.56 -19.54 -30.97
N HIS A 110 2.07 -20.66 -30.44
CA HIS A 110 1.30 -20.72 -29.19
C HIS A 110 2.13 -20.32 -27.96
N ILE A 111 3.44 -20.62 -27.96
CA ILE A 111 4.39 -20.19 -26.93
C ILE A 111 4.58 -18.66 -26.93
N ARG A 112 4.55 -18.02 -28.11
CA ARG A 112 4.75 -16.57 -28.25
C ARG A 112 3.54 -15.76 -27.78
N GLU A 113 2.32 -16.24 -28.03
CA GLU A 113 1.10 -15.57 -27.57
C GLU A 113 0.84 -15.77 -26.07
N ILE A 114 1.20 -16.92 -25.49
CA ILE A 114 1.19 -17.13 -24.03
C ILE A 114 2.17 -16.19 -23.32
N SER A 115 3.36 -15.94 -23.90
CA SER A 115 4.32 -14.98 -23.33
C SER A 115 3.85 -13.51 -23.40
N VAL A 116 3.03 -13.11 -24.38
CA VAL A 116 2.49 -11.75 -24.48
C VAL A 116 1.35 -11.51 -23.47
N TRP A 117 0.55 -12.54 -23.18
CA TRP A 117 -0.48 -12.50 -22.13
C TRP A 117 0.11 -12.45 -20.70
N LEU A 118 1.25 -13.12 -20.49
CA LEU A 118 2.00 -13.07 -19.23
C LEU A 118 2.54 -11.66 -18.93
N VAL A 119 3.05 -10.96 -19.95
CA VAL A 119 3.60 -9.61 -19.78
C VAL A 119 2.53 -8.55 -19.52
N SER A 120 1.32 -8.69 -20.07
CA SER A 120 0.21 -7.77 -19.79
C SER A 120 -0.41 -7.93 -18.41
N CYS A 121 -0.34 -9.12 -17.79
CA CYS A 121 -0.75 -9.33 -16.39
C CYS A 121 0.28 -8.81 -15.36
N THR A 122 1.53 -8.57 -15.76
CA THR A 122 2.57 -7.98 -14.89
C THR A 122 2.44 -6.45 -14.75
N PHE A 123 1.59 -5.82 -15.58
CA PHE A 123 1.38 -4.37 -15.65
C PHE A 123 -0.02 -3.91 -15.18
N LEU A 124 -0.81 -4.81 -14.60
CA LEU A 124 -2.08 -4.52 -13.92
C LEU A 124 -1.97 -4.89 -12.44
#